data_AF-A0A523SNU4-F1
#
_entry.id   AF-A0A523SNU4-F1
#
_cell.length_a   1.000
_cell.length_b   1.000
_cell.length_c   1.000
_cell.angle_alpha   90.00
_cell.angle_beta   90.00
_cell.angle_gamma   90.00
#
_symmetry.space_group_name_H-M   'P 1'
#
loop_
_entity.id
_entity.type
_entity.pdbx_description
1 polymer ?
#
loop_
_entity_poly.entity_id
_entity_poly.type
_entity_poly.pdbx_seq_one_letter_code
_entity_poly.pdbx_strand_id
1 'polypeptide(L)'
;MKKTRDGFECRKCGNMVHASTGIQTENMKKIERSSSIYVVDSSEDEYVKVSQVCPKCGNEEAFQWFSGISGEHAGIRRERTVEHFRCTKCSHSWSKTS
;
A
#
# COMPACT_ATOMS: atom_id res chain seq x y z
N MET A 1 28.95 -26.80 7.71
CA MET A 1 28.05 -27.16 6.60
C MET A 1 28.66 -26.75 5.27
N LYS A 2 29.27 -27.67 4.52
CA LYS A 2 29.95 -27.46 3.22
C LYS A 2 28.90 -27.36 2.14
N LYS A 3 29.08 -26.53 1.12
CA LYS A 3 28.31 -26.68 -0.09
C LYS A 3 29.06 -27.59 -1.04
N THR A 4 28.34 -28.57 -1.58
CA THR A 4 28.60 -29.02 -2.95
C THR A 4 28.12 -27.92 -3.90
N ARG A 5 28.16 -28.13 -5.22
CA ARG A 5 27.86 -27.04 -6.18
C ARG A 5 26.38 -26.55 -6.15
N ASP A 6 25.50 -27.23 -5.40
CA ASP A 6 24.10 -26.82 -5.15
C ASP A 6 23.57 -27.01 -3.69
N GLY A 7 24.18 -27.83 -2.83
CA GLY A 7 23.54 -28.34 -1.58
C GLY A 7 24.46 -28.51 -0.36
N PHE A 8 23.92 -28.70 0.87
CA PHE A 8 24.62 -28.38 2.13
C PHE A 8 24.94 -29.57 3.08
N GLU A 9 26.10 -29.50 3.73
CA GLU A 9 26.81 -30.68 4.26
C GLU A 9 27.59 -30.40 5.59
N CYS A 10 28.94 -30.48 5.60
CA CYS A 10 29.91 -30.53 6.73
C CYS A 10 29.44 -30.40 8.19
N ARG A 11 29.94 -31.32 9.02
CA ARG A 11 29.73 -31.36 10.47
C ARG A 11 31.01 -31.58 11.31
N LYS A 12 32.21 -31.31 10.77
CA LYS A 12 33.51 -31.35 11.52
C LYS A 12 34.57 -30.30 11.15
N CYS A 13 34.51 -29.66 9.98
CA CYS A 13 35.50 -28.65 9.55
C CYS A 13 34.99 -27.71 8.43
N GLY A 14 35.04 -28.10 7.16
CA GLY A 14 34.84 -27.20 6.01
C GLY A 14 33.39 -26.74 5.76
N ASN A 15 33.03 -25.52 6.18
CA ASN A 15 31.75 -24.87 5.88
C ASN A 15 31.77 -24.12 4.51
N MET A 16 30.64 -24.04 3.78
CA MET A 16 30.47 -23.32 2.49
C MET A 16 28.96 -23.19 2.13
N VAL A 17 28.52 -22.11 1.46
CA VAL A 17 27.13 -21.55 1.62
C VAL A 17 26.51 -20.92 0.34
N HIS A 18 25.96 -21.72 -0.59
CA HIS A 18 25.38 -21.22 -1.89
C HIS A 18 24.22 -22.11 -2.42
N ALA A 19 23.12 -21.57 -2.94
CA ALA A 19 22.16 -22.32 -3.79
C ALA A 19 21.23 -21.41 -4.58
N SER A 20 20.84 -21.88 -5.76
CA SER A 20 19.91 -21.21 -6.68
C SER A 20 18.46 -21.34 -6.21
N THR A 21 17.67 -20.26 -6.36
CA THR A 21 16.22 -20.20 -6.05
C THR A 21 15.87 -20.61 -4.62
N GLY A 22 15.64 -19.61 -3.75
CA GLY A 22 15.37 -19.84 -2.32
C GLY A 22 14.05 -20.57 -2.05
N ILE A 23 14.10 -21.90 -2.02
CA ILE A 23 13.06 -22.75 -1.45
C ILE A 23 12.93 -22.38 0.04
N GLN A 24 11.96 -21.54 0.35
CA GLN A 24 11.41 -21.50 1.71
C GLN A 24 10.36 -22.60 1.81
N THR A 25 10.55 -23.50 2.78
CA THR A 25 9.56 -24.54 3.07
C THR A 25 8.36 -23.90 3.74
N GLU A 26 7.40 -23.44 2.93
CA GLU A 26 6.15 -22.89 3.44
C GLU A 26 5.43 -23.94 4.30
N ASN A 27 5.39 -23.70 5.61
CA ASN A 27 4.48 -24.39 6.51
C ASN A 27 3.06 -23.89 6.21
N MET A 28 2.45 -24.41 5.14
CA MET A 28 1.09 -24.07 4.68
C MET A 28 0.02 -24.58 5.66
N LYS A 29 0.01 -24.05 6.89
CA LYS A 29 -1.03 -24.27 7.89
C LYS A 29 -2.30 -23.52 7.50
N LYS A 30 -3.06 -24.14 6.58
CA LYS A 30 -4.36 -23.72 6.05
C LYS A 30 -4.38 -22.31 5.44
N ILE A 31 -4.55 -22.31 4.12
CA ILE A 31 -5.31 -21.26 3.44
C ILE A 31 -6.63 -21.07 4.20
N GLU A 32 -6.87 -19.86 4.67
CA GLU A 32 -8.20 -19.24 4.71
C GLU A 32 -8.01 -17.73 4.74
N ARG A 33 -8.85 -16.99 3.99
CA ARG A 33 -8.65 -15.57 3.67
C ARG A 33 -7.36 -15.27 2.90
N SER A 34 -7.35 -15.66 1.63
CA SER A 34 -7.04 -14.62 0.64
C SER A 34 -8.04 -13.48 0.85
N SER A 35 -7.59 -12.38 1.47
CA SER A 35 -8.36 -11.15 1.49
C SER A 35 -8.42 -10.65 0.05
N SER A 36 -9.46 -11.05 -0.68
CA SER A 36 -9.77 -10.48 -1.99
C SER A 36 -9.75 -8.97 -1.83
N ILE A 37 -8.79 -8.31 -2.46
CA ILE A 37 -8.69 -6.86 -2.38
C ILE A 37 -9.81 -6.35 -3.25
N TYR A 38 -10.97 -6.11 -2.62
CA TYR A 38 -12.11 -5.45 -3.22
C TYR A 38 -11.72 -4.00 -3.52
N VAL A 39 -11.00 -3.82 -4.62
CA VAL A 39 -10.91 -2.55 -5.33
C VAL A 39 -12.31 -2.28 -5.86
N VAL A 40 -13.14 -1.67 -5.01
CA VAL A 40 -14.35 -1.00 -5.46
C VAL A 40 -13.86 0.13 -6.35
N ASP A 41 -13.98 -0.05 -7.66
CA ASP A 41 -13.91 1.04 -8.61
C ASP A 41 -15.12 1.94 -8.33
N SER A 42 -14.94 2.89 -7.42
CA SER A 42 -15.95 3.89 -7.09
C SER A 42 -16.00 4.86 -8.26
N SER A 43 -16.89 4.51 -9.20
CA SER A 43 -17.20 5.23 -10.44
C SER A 43 -17.15 6.74 -10.22
N GLU A 44 -16.46 7.45 -11.11
CA GLU A 44 -15.98 8.82 -10.88
C GLU A 44 -17.09 9.88 -10.77
N ASP A 45 -18.35 9.44 -10.88
CA ASP A 45 -19.61 10.17 -10.84
C ASP A 45 -20.09 10.59 -9.43
N GLU A 46 -19.68 9.92 -8.35
CA GLU A 46 -20.15 10.26 -6.98
C GLU A 46 -19.39 11.44 -6.34
N TYR A 47 -18.31 11.94 -6.95
CA TYR A 47 -17.51 13.02 -6.37
C TYR A 47 -18.10 14.41 -6.66
N VAL A 48 -18.35 15.18 -5.61
CA VAL A 48 -18.88 16.56 -5.73
C VAL A 48 -17.84 17.45 -6.42
N LYS A 49 -18.25 18.18 -7.46
CA LYS A 49 -17.40 19.20 -8.10
C LYS A 49 -17.45 20.49 -7.30
N VAL A 50 -16.27 21.05 -7.02
CA VAL A 50 -16.09 22.30 -6.26
C VAL A 50 -15.10 23.24 -6.94
N SER A 51 -15.25 24.54 -6.65
CA SER A 51 -14.28 25.56 -7.04
C SER A 51 -13.03 25.48 -6.14
N GLN A 52 -11.98 24.85 -6.64
CA GLN A 52 -10.64 24.79 -6.03
C GLN A 52 -9.55 24.84 -7.10
N VAL A 53 -8.65 25.82 -6.99
CA VAL A 53 -7.57 26.04 -7.95
C VAL A 53 -6.53 24.92 -7.83
N CYS A 54 -6.34 24.16 -8.91
CA CYS A 54 -5.36 23.09 -8.95
C CYS A 54 -3.91 23.65 -8.91
N PRO A 55 -3.08 23.25 -7.94
CA PRO A 55 -1.72 23.78 -7.79
C PRO A 55 -0.75 23.39 -8.93
N LYS A 56 -1.14 22.45 -9.81
CA LYS A 56 -0.34 21.99 -10.94
C LYS A 56 -0.66 22.71 -12.27
N CYS A 57 -1.89 23.18 -12.46
CA CYS A 57 -2.33 23.71 -13.77
C CYS A 57 -3.26 24.94 -13.70
N GLY A 58 -3.58 25.46 -12.51
CA GLY A 58 -4.43 26.64 -12.34
C GLY A 58 -5.91 26.43 -12.65
N ASN A 59 -6.36 25.21 -12.99
CA ASN A 59 -7.78 24.94 -13.24
C ASN A 59 -8.61 25.13 -11.98
N GLU A 60 -9.69 25.89 -12.08
CA GLU A 60 -10.53 26.29 -10.93
C GLU A 60 -11.51 25.21 -10.46
N GLU A 61 -11.69 24.11 -11.22
CA GLU A 61 -12.56 22.99 -10.84
C GLU A 61 -11.76 21.78 -10.34
N ALA A 62 -12.26 21.17 -9.27
CA ALA A 62 -11.81 19.87 -8.76
C ALA A 62 -13.00 19.01 -8.29
N PHE A 63 -12.85 17.69 -8.38
CA PHE A 63 -13.66 16.73 -7.63
C PHE A 63 -13.20 16.71 -6.17
N GLN A 64 -14.13 16.64 -5.21
CA GLN A 64 -13.89 16.59 -3.76
C GLN A 64 -14.40 15.28 -3.17
N TRP A 65 -13.64 14.71 -2.23
CA TRP A 65 -14.11 13.62 -1.36
C TRP A 65 -13.45 13.69 0.01
N PHE A 66 -14.02 12.97 0.97
CA PHE A 66 -13.51 12.91 2.35
C PHE A 66 -13.04 11.49 2.67
N SER A 67 -12.08 11.36 3.59
CA SER A 67 -11.59 10.06 4.06
C SER A 67 -11.29 10.11 5.54
N GLY A 68 -11.89 9.19 6.30
CA GLY A 68 -11.69 9.08 7.75
C GLY A 68 -10.43 8.27 8.08
N ILE A 69 -9.42 8.93 8.64
CA ILE A 69 -8.22 8.26 9.17
C ILE A 69 -8.41 8.10 10.67
N SER A 70 -8.64 6.86 11.11
CA SER A 70 -8.58 6.47 12.51
C SER A 70 -7.23 5.82 12.81
N GLY A 71 -6.60 6.21 13.91
CA GLY A 71 -5.34 5.63 14.36
C GLY A 71 -5.18 5.77 15.87
N GLU A 72 -4.51 4.81 16.50
CA GLU A 72 -4.24 4.83 17.94
C GLU A 72 -2.78 5.21 18.21
N HIS A 73 -2.55 6.08 19.19
CA HIS A 73 -1.22 6.44 19.64
C HIS A 73 -1.19 6.57 21.16
N ALA A 74 -0.34 5.77 21.81
CA ALA A 74 -0.26 5.67 23.28
C ALA A 74 -1.63 5.37 23.95
N GLY A 75 -2.45 4.49 23.34
CA GLY A 75 -3.80 4.16 23.82
C GLY A 75 -4.86 5.24 23.58
N ILE A 76 -4.49 6.38 22.98
CA ILE A 76 -5.43 7.44 22.61
C ILE A 76 -5.88 7.21 21.16
N ARG A 77 -7.17 6.94 20.99
CA ARG A 77 -7.85 6.98 19.68
C ARG A 77 -7.75 8.40 19.12
N ARG A 78 -7.26 8.53 17.89
CA ARG A 78 -7.22 9.79 17.14
C ARG A 78 -7.92 9.60 15.81
N GLU A 79 -8.95 10.39 15.59
CA GLU A 79 -9.81 10.35 14.41
C GLU A 79 -9.63 11.67 13.66
N ARG A 80 -9.30 11.59 12.37
CA ARG A 80 -9.06 12.76 11.50
C ARG A 80 -9.71 12.55 10.15
N THR A 81 -10.64 13.42 9.79
CA THR A 81 -11.16 13.51 8.42
C THR A 81 -10.17 14.27 7.56
N VAL A 82 -9.71 13.68 6.46
CA VAL A 82 -8.92 14.35 5.43
C VAL A 82 -9.84 14.71 4.27
N GLU A 83 -9.76 15.96 3.84
CA GLU A 83 -10.40 16.49 2.64
C GLU A 83 -9.45 16.32 1.45
N HIS A 84 -9.91 15.65 0.40
CA HIS A 84 -9.15 15.32 -0.80
C HIS A 84 -9.76 15.97 -2.04
N PHE A 85 -8.91 16.31 -3.00
CA PHE A 85 -9.28 16.93 -4.26
C PHE A 85 -8.59 16.26 -5.45
N ARG A 86 -9.23 16.24 -6.63
CA ARG A 86 -8.66 15.79 -7.91
C ARG A 86 -9.06 16.76 -9.03
N CYS A 87 -8.08 17.29 -9.75
CA CYS A 87 -8.34 18.24 -10.84
C CYS A 87 -9.09 17.59 -12.00
N THR A 88 -10.16 18.23 -12.46
CA THR A 88 -10.99 17.76 -13.59
C THR A 88 -10.23 17.70 -14.93
N LYS A 89 -9.17 18.50 -15.10
CA LYS A 89 -8.40 18.57 -16.37
C LYS A 89 -7.07 17.82 -16.38
N CYS A 90 -6.36 17.74 -15.26
CA CYS A 90 -5.00 17.16 -15.23
C CYS A 90 -4.83 15.94 -14.32
N SER A 91 -5.92 15.46 -13.71
CA SER A 91 -5.97 14.30 -12.80
C SER A 91 -4.98 14.33 -11.63
N HIS A 92 -4.36 15.48 -11.35
CA HIS A 92 -3.55 15.67 -10.16
C HIS A 92 -4.45 15.68 -8.93
N SER A 93 -4.11 14.87 -7.93
CA SER A 93 -4.80 14.82 -6.65
C SER A 93 -3.95 15.46 -5.54
N TRP A 94 -4.61 16.18 -4.65
CA TRP A 94 -4.02 16.76 -3.43
C TRP A 94 -4.98 16.62 -2.26
N SER A 95 -4.53 16.95 -1.06
CA SER A 95 -5.38 17.00 0.14
C SER A 95 -5.14 18.29 0.90
N LYS A 96 -6.13 18.68 1.70
CA LYS A 96 -6.04 19.83 2.59
C LYS A 96 -5.43 19.39 3.91
N THR A 97 -4.20 19.82 4.14
CA THR A 97 -3.60 19.79 5.48
C THR A 97 -4.32 20.84 6.34
N SER A 98 -4.92 20.39 7.44
CA SER A 98 -5.54 21.24 8.46
C SER A 98 -4.87 21.03 9.82
#